data_AF-A0A673LHB3-F1
#
_entry.id   AF-A0A673LHB3-F1
#
_cell.length_a   1.000
_cell.length_b   1.000
_cell.length_c   1.000
_cell.angle_alpha   90.00
_cell.angle_beta   90.00
_cell.angle_gamma   90.00
#
_symmetry.space_group_name_H-M   'P 1'
#
loop_
_entity.id
_entity.type
_entity.pdbx_description
1 polymer ?
#
loop_
_entity_poly.entity_id
_entity_poly.type
_entity_poly.pdbx_seq_one_letter_code
_entity_poly.pdbx_strand_id
1 'polypeptide(L)'
;IFTENPSRMYFIGKKEDLIQAKRMNVTLDGRDILIIYHQRTFYAMDLQYAGGSLELGDIEEINNKLCIVCEGLYKATNPAEKVPIPQWYSKGMKQKVHKVTEVDEDIFVTLSNCPGWVESDYYQTEKGRAELRKAQEWEDGEEDVNADEDV
;
A
#
# COMPACT_ATOMS: atom_id res chain seq x y z
N ILE A 1 -9.19 -25.46 -23.39
CA ILE A 1 -9.87 -25.11 -22.12
C ILE A 1 -8.77 -24.64 -21.19
N PHE A 2 -8.60 -23.32 -21.01
CA PHE A 2 -7.69 -22.80 -20.00
C PHE A 2 -8.41 -22.94 -18.66
N THR A 3 -7.96 -23.89 -17.85
CA THR A 3 -8.41 -23.99 -16.47
C THR A 3 -7.78 -22.82 -15.71
N GLU A 4 -8.55 -21.75 -15.49
CA GLU A 4 -8.19 -20.78 -14.45
C GLU A 4 -8.08 -21.57 -13.15
N ASN A 5 -6.86 -21.67 -12.61
CA ASN A 5 -6.68 -22.22 -11.28
C ASN A 5 -7.51 -21.35 -10.33
N PRO A 6 -8.38 -21.93 -9.49
CA PRO A 6 -9.15 -21.15 -8.54
C PRO A 6 -8.15 -20.36 -7.68
N SER A 7 -8.28 -19.04 -7.70
CA SER A 7 -7.36 -18.17 -6.97
C SER A 7 -7.42 -18.53 -5.49
N ARG A 8 -6.28 -18.89 -4.92
CA ARG A 8 -6.18 -19.33 -3.52
C ARG A 8 -6.64 -18.21 -2.59
N MET A 9 -7.54 -18.55 -1.66
CA MET A 9 -7.98 -17.67 -0.59
C MET A 9 -7.15 -17.95 0.66
N TYR A 10 -6.62 -16.90 1.28
CA TYR A 10 -5.86 -16.98 2.53
C TYR A 10 -6.72 -16.42 3.65
N PHE A 11 -6.94 -17.22 4.68
CA PHE A 11 -7.60 -16.76 5.90
C PHE A 11 -6.70 -15.76 6.62
N ILE A 12 -7.27 -14.61 6.99
CA ILE A 12 -6.56 -13.54 7.68
C ILE A 12 -6.93 -13.51 9.16
N GLY A 13 -8.23 -13.61 9.46
CA GLY A 13 -8.72 -13.49 10.82
C GLY A 13 -10.22 -13.22 10.87
N LYS A 14 -10.72 -13.12 12.10
CA LYS A 14 -12.10 -12.73 12.38
C LYS A 14 -12.30 -11.25 12.09
N LYS A 15 -13.44 -10.91 11.50
CA LYS A 15 -13.81 -9.55 11.15
C LYS A 15 -13.71 -8.59 12.33
N GLU A 16 -14.22 -8.97 13.50
CA GLU A 16 -14.23 -8.11 14.68
C GLU A 16 -12.81 -7.72 15.12
N ASP A 17 -11.90 -8.70 15.19
CA ASP A 17 -10.50 -8.48 15.54
C ASP A 17 -9.81 -7.52 14.56
N LEU A 18 -10.06 -7.69 13.26
CA LEU A 18 -9.47 -6.84 12.22
C LEU A 18 -10.07 -5.43 12.19
N ILE A 19 -11.36 -5.27 12.52
CA ILE A 19 -11.98 -3.96 12.71
C ILE A 19 -11.33 -3.23 13.88
N GLN A 20 -11.07 -3.93 14.98
CA GLN A 20 -10.43 -3.36 16.16
C GLN A 20 -8.97 -2.96 15.87
N ALA A 21 -8.22 -3.82 15.18
CA ALA A 21 -6.84 -3.55 14.81
C ALA A 21 -6.71 -2.36 13.84
N LYS A 22 -7.71 -2.12 12.99
CA LYS A 22 -7.75 -1.17 11.86
C LYS A 22 -6.71 -1.38 10.77
N ARG A 23 -5.49 -1.79 11.12
CA ARG A 23 -4.40 -2.13 10.21
C ARG A 23 -3.75 -3.44 10.64
N MET A 24 -3.34 -4.25 9.68
CA MET A 24 -2.63 -5.51 9.92
C MET A 24 -1.69 -5.80 8.75
N ASN A 25 -0.48 -6.25 9.07
CA ASN A 25 0.47 -6.75 8.08
C ASN A 25 0.46 -8.27 8.05
N VAL A 26 0.55 -8.85 6.86
CA VAL A 26 0.64 -10.31 6.68
C VAL A 26 1.50 -10.66 5.48
N THR A 27 2.29 -11.72 5.59
CA THR A 27 3.04 -12.28 4.45
C THR A 27 2.28 -13.46 3.85
N LEU A 28 1.89 -13.34 2.59
CA LEU A 28 1.14 -14.36 1.84
C LEU A 28 1.95 -14.78 0.61
N ASP A 29 2.33 -16.05 0.54
CA ASP A 29 3.18 -16.62 -0.53
C ASP A 29 4.41 -15.75 -0.87
N GLY A 30 5.09 -15.25 0.18
CA GLY A 30 6.30 -14.44 0.06
C GLY A 30 6.05 -12.96 -0.29
N ARG A 31 4.79 -12.52 -0.30
CA ARG A 31 4.38 -11.13 -0.55
C ARG A 31 3.89 -10.48 0.74
N ASP A 32 4.41 -9.31 1.09
CA ASP A 32 4.00 -8.59 2.29
C ASP A 32 2.85 -7.65 1.95
N ILE A 33 1.72 -7.86 2.64
CA ILE A 33 0.44 -7.23 2.38
C ILE A 33 0.01 -6.44 3.62
N LEU A 34 -0.41 -5.21 3.40
CA LEU A 34 -1.12 -4.38 4.37
C LEU A 34 -2.62 -4.54 4.18
N ILE A 35 -3.31 -4.86 5.26
CA ILE A 35 -4.77 -4.93 5.35
C ILE A 35 -5.25 -3.73 6.17
N ILE A 36 -6.20 -2.98 5.62
CA ILE A 36 -6.74 -1.76 6.24
C ILE A 36 -8.26 -1.87 6.33
N TYR A 37 -8.80 -1.60 7.51
CA TYR A 37 -10.21 -1.33 7.69
C TYR A 37 -10.47 0.17 7.79
N HIS A 38 -11.15 0.73 6.80
CA HIS A 38 -11.48 2.15 6.75
C HIS A 38 -12.86 2.35 6.14
N GLN A 39 -13.66 3.26 6.71
CA GLN A 39 -15.04 3.54 6.27
C GLN A 39 -15.88 2.28 6.02
N ARG A 40 -15.88 1.34 6.99
CA ARG A 40 -16.63 0.08 6.94
C ARG A 40 -16.23 -0.87 5.81
N THR A 41 -15.06 -0.66 5.21
CA THR A 41 -14.56 -1.44 4.08
C THR A 41 -13.15 -1.94 4.38
N PHE A 42 -12.85 -3.18 3.99
CA PHE A 42 -11.50 -3.73 4.03
C PHE A 42 -10.78 -3.53 2.69
N TYR A 43 -9.51 -3.15 2.78
CA TYR A 43 -8.60 -3.00 1.66
C TYR A 43 -7.37 -3.87 1.91
N ALA A 44 -6.82 -4.48 0.86
CA ALA A 44 -5.56 -5.21 0.91
C ALA A 44 -4.65 -4.73 -0.23
N MET A 45 -3.41 -4.38 0.08
CA MET A 45 -2.43 -3.90 -0.88
C MET A 45 -1.02 -4.31 -0.46
N ASP A 46 -0.06 -4.31 -1.38
CA ASP A 46 1.34 -4.51 -1.02
C ASP A 46 1.75 -3.52 0.10
N LEU A 47 2.57 -3.95 1.07
CA LEU A 47 2.89 -3.16 2.28
C LEU A 47 3.81 -1.96 2.00
N GLN A 48 4.75 -2.11 1.07
CA GLN A 48 5.86 -1.18 0.87
C GLN A 48 5.68 -0.37 -0.42
N TYR A 49 6.21 0.86 -0.42
CA TYR A 49 6.28 1.75 -1.58
C TYR A 49 7.61 2.50 -1.60
N ALA A 50 7.81 3.38 -2.59
CA ALA A 50 9.07 4.09 -2.79
C ALA A 50 9.51 5.02 -1.63
N GLY A 51 8.58 5.40 -0.75
CA GLY A 51 8.85 6.22 0.44
C GLY A 51 8.77 5.44 1.76
N GLY A 52 8.88 4.11 1.73
CA GLY A 52 8.91 3.30 2.96
C GLY A 52 7.68 2.40 3.16
N SER A 53 7.30 2.20 4.43
CA SER A 53 6.14 1.38 4.81
C SER A 53 4.84 2.19 4.73
N LEU A 54 3.79 1.61 4.14
CA LEU A 54 2.45 2.20 4.16
C LEU A 54 1.75 2.05 5.53
N GLU A 55 2.34 1.31 6.47
CA GLU A 55 1.73 1.00 7.76
C GLU A 55 1.27 2.26 8.51
N LEU A 56 2.09 3.31 8.51
CA LEU A 56 1.83 4.58 9.19
C LEU A 56 1.28 5.68 8.26
N GLY A 57 1.09 5.39 6.97
CA GLY A 57 0.62 6.39 6.01
C GLY A 57 -0.80 6.87 6.31
N ASP A 58 -1.01 8.19 6.32
CA ASP A 58 -2.33 8.78 6.51
C ASP A 58 -3.30 8.41 5.37
N ILE A 59 -4.60 8.38 5.67
CA ILE A 59 -5.65 8.14 4.67
C ILE A 59 -6.42 9.44 4.48
N GLU A 60 -6.35 9.98 3.28
CA GLU A 60 -6.96 11.25 2.91
C GLU A 60 -7.97 11.07 1.76
N GLU A 61 -8.92 12.00 1.68
CA GLU A 61 -9.81 12.09 0.54
C GLU A 61 -9.30 13.17 -0.43
N ILE A 62 -8.77 12.73 -1.57
CA ILE A 62 -8.20 13.59 -2.60
C ILE A 62 -9.06 13.46 -3.86
N ASN A 63 -9.69 14.55 -4.27
CA ASN A 63 -10.56 14.58 -5.46
C ASN A 63 -11.67 13.49 -5.40
N ASN A 64 -12.33 13.36 -4.25
CA ASN A 64 -13.35 12.34 -3.95
C ASN A 64 -12.84 10.89 -4.08
N LYS A 65 -11.54 10.67 -3.94
CA LYS A 65 -10.92 9.34 -3.92
C LYS A 65 -10.17 9.17 -2.60
N LEU A 66 -10.45 8.08 -1.88
CA LEU A 66 -9.62 7.70 -0.75
C LEU A 66 -8.23 7.29 -1.23
N CYS A 67 -7.23 7.93 -0.65
CA CYS A 67 -5.83 7.70 -0.94
C CYS A 67 -5.11 7.49 0.38
N ILE A 68 -4.38 6.39 0.52
CA ILE A 68 -3.28 6.40 1.47
C ILE A 68 -2.23 7.35 0.91
N VAL A 69 -1.75 8.30 1.71
CA VAL A 69 -0.86 9.37 1.26
C VAL A 69 0.39 8.73 0.68
N CYS A 70 0.44 8.72 -0.65
CA CYS A 70 1.54 8.24 -1.48
C CYS A 70 1.61 9.13 -2.71
N GLU A 71 2.78 9.24 -3.33
CA GLU A 71 3.07 10.22 -4.40
C GLU A 71 2.38 9.95 -5.76
N GLY A 72 1.26 9.22 -5.78
CA GLY A 72 0.56 8.77 -6.99
C GLY A 72 -0.37 9.79 -7.64
N LEU A 73 -0.87 10.76 -6.88
CA LEU A 73 -1.68 11.88 -7.38
C LEU A 73 -0.89 13.17 -7.35
N TYR A 74 -1.06 14.00 -8.38
CA TYR A 74 -0.41 15.31 -8.46
C TYR A 74 -1.33 16.34 -9.09
N LYS A 75 -1.15 17.61 -8.71
CA LYS A 75 -1.80 18.73 -9.40
C LYS A 75 -0.88 19.25 -10.49
N ALA A 76 -1.42 19.42 -11.69
CA ALA A 76 -0.74 20.09 -12.78
C ALA A 76 -1.70 20.95 -13.58
N THR A 77 -1.17 21.89 -14.34
CA THR A 77 -1.91 22.66 -15.34
C THR A 77 -1.57 22.13 -16.72
N ASN A 78 -2.57 22.02 -17.59
CA ASN A 78 -2.33 21.69 -18.99
C ASN A 78 -1.86 22.96 -19.72
N PRO A 79 -0.60 23.04 -20.19
CA PRO A 79 -0.09 24.24 -20.85
C PRO A 79 -0.76 24.51 -22.21
N ALA A 80 -1.47 23.54 -22.79
CA ALA A 80 -2.20 23.71 -24.04
C ALA A 80 -3.58 24.39 -23.87
N GLU A 81 -4.09 24.53 -22.64
CA GLU A 81 -5.36 25.17 -22.37
C GLU A 81 -5.24 26.70 -22.30
N LYS A 82 -6.21 27.41 -22.89
CA LYS A 82 -6.23 28.88 -22.91
C LYS A 82 -6.35 29.51 -21.51
N VAL A 83 -6.92 28.78 -20.56
CA VAL A 83 -7.01 29.16 -19.15
C VAL A 83 -6.46 27.99 -18.33
N PRO A 84 -5.25 28.10 -17.77
CA PRO A 84 -4.63 26.99 -17.05
C PRO A 84 -5.30 26.82 -15.68
N ILE A 85 -6.19 25.82 -15.59
CA ILE A 85 -6.83 25.43 -14.33
C ILE A 85 -6.07 24.21 -13.78
N PRO A 86 -5.56 24.25 -12.54
CA PRO A 86 -4.92 23.10 -11.93
C PRO A 86 -5.91 21.94 -11.80
N GLN A 87 -5.57 20.79 -12.38
CA GLN A 87 -6.35 19.56 -12.32
C GLN A 87 -5.55 18.47 -11.60
N TRP A 88 -6.27 17.52 -11.01
CA TRP A 88 -5.67 16.32 -10.44
C TRP A 88 -5.39 15.29 -11.53
N TYR A 89 -4.15 14.83 -11.58
CA TYR A 89 -3.69 13.76 -12.47
C TYR A 89 -3.19 12.58 -11.65
N SER A 90 -3.19 11.40 -12.27
CA SER A 90 -2.67 10.17 -11.69
C SER A 90 -1.44 9.71 -12.47
N LYS A 91 -0.42 9.25 -11.75
CA LYS A 91 0.75 8.54 -12.32
C LYS A 91 0.44 7.08 -12.69
N GLY A 92 -0.82 6.66 -12.63
CA GLY A 92 -1.26 5.26 -12.83
C GLY A 92 -1.22 4.44 -11.54
N MET A 93 -1.43 3.12 -11.68
CA MET A 93 -1.39 2.18 -10.55
C MET A 93 0.06 2.00 -10.06
N LYS A 94 0.32 2.45 -8.83
CA LYS A 94 1.62 2.33 -8.16
C LYS A 94 1.65 1.23 -7.10
N GLN A 95 0.50 0.99 -6.48
CA GLN A 95 0.30 -0.07 -5.49
C GLN A 95 -0.54 -1.20 -6.07
N LYS A 96 -0.05 -2.44 -5.94
CA LYS A 96 -0.85 -3.62 -6.25
C LYS A 96 -1.89 -3.83 -5.17
N VAL A 97 -3.16 -3.94 -5.59
CA VAL A 97 -4.31 -4.16 -4.71
C VAL A 97 -4.76 -5.61 -4.84
N HIS A 98 -5.06 -6.24 -3.72
CA HIS A 98 -5.53 -7.61 -3.61
C HIS A 98 -7.01 -7.64 -3.24
N LYS A 99 -7.68 -8.74 -3.57
CA LYS A 99 -9.11 -8.88 -3.31
C LYS A 99 -9.32 -9.33 -1.87
N VAL A 100 -10.12 -8.58 -1.11
CA VAL A 100 -10.63 -9.01 0.19
C VAL A 100 -12.02 -9.64 0.01
N THR A 101 -12.28 -10.75 0.69
CA THR A 101 -13.59 -11.43 0.70
C THR A 101 -13.98 -11.73 2.14
N GLU A 102 -15.21 -11.41 2.51
CA GLU A 102 -15.81 -11.78 3.81
C GLU A 102 -16.70 -13.01 3.60
N VAL A 103 -16.53 -14.05 4.42
CA VAL A 103 -17.36 -15.26 4.44
C VAL A 103 -17.59 -15.63 5.90
N ASP A 104 -18.85 -15.70 6.36
CA ASP A 104 -19.20 -16.11 7.72
C ASP A 104 -18.38 -15.40 8.83
N GLU A 105 -18.27 -14.07 8.71
CA GLU A 105 -17.48 -13.19 9.62
C GLU A 105 -15.95 -13.41 9.59
N ASP A 106 -15.46 -14.24 8.68
CA ASP A 106 -14.05 -14.45 8.41
C ASP A 106 -13.59 -13.63 7.21
N ILE A 107 -12.43 -13.00 7.34
CA ILE A 107 -11.82 -12.21 6.29
C ILE A 107 -10.76 -13.03 5.58
N PHE A 108 -10.85 -13.04 4.26
CA PHE A 108 -9.92 -13.71 3.36
C PHE A 108 -9.30 -12.72 2.39
N VAL A 109 -8.06 -12.96 2.02
CA VAL A 109 -7.39 -12.25 0.92
C VAL A 109 -7.15 -13.22 -0.23
N THR A 110 -7.33 -12.74 -1.45
CA THR A 110 -6.91 -13.41 -2.69
C THR A 110 -5.90 -12.51 -3.38
N LEU A 111 -4.67 -13.03 -3.59
CA LEU A 111 -3.62 -12.27 -4.23
C LEU A 111 -4.01 -11.94 -5.69
N SER A 112 -3.85 -10.67 -6.08
CA SER A 112 -4.14 -10.23 -7.44
C SER A 112 -3.21 -10.88 -8.46
N ASN A 113 -3.80 -11.38 -9.54
CA ASN A 113 -3.12 -11.91 -10.71
C ASN A 113 -3.08 -10.87 -11.85
N CYS A 114 -3.26 -9.57 -11.54
CA CYS A 114 -3.33 -8.55 -12.57
C CYS A 114 -2.08 -8.61 -13.47
N PRO A 115 -2.26 -8.70 -14.80
CA PRO A 115 -1.14 -8.80 -15.71
C PRO A 115 -0.39 -7.47 -15.74
N GLY A 116 0.93 -7.52 -15.52
CA GLY A 116 1.80 -6.36 -15.61
C GLY A 116 2.59 -6.12 -14.33
N TRP A 117 3.77 -5.52 -14.53
CA TRP A 117 4.63 -5.06 -13.44
C TRP A 117 4.07 -3.77 -12.86
N VAL A 118 3.90 -3.75 -11.55
CA VAL A 118 3.50 -2.58 -10.76
C VAL A 118 4.70 -2.15 -9.93
N GLU A 119 4.86 -0.86 -9.67
CA GLU A 119 6.04 -0.33 -8.96
C GLU A 119 6.27 -1.02 -7.60
N SER A 120 5.21 -1.23 -6.83
CA SER A 120 5.22 -2.01 -5.58
C SER A 120 5.80 -3.43 -5.71
N ASP A 121 5.75 -4.05 -6.89
CA ASP A 121 6.35 -5.37 -7.12
C ASP A 121 7.87 -5.36 -6.86
N TYR A 122 8.53 -4.22 -7.07
CA TYR A 122 9.96 -4.06 -6.79
C TYR A 122 10.28 -4.30 -5.31
N TYR A 123 9.47 -3.75 -4.41
CA TYR A 123 9.64 -3.88 -2.96
C TYR A 123 9.24 -5.25 -2.43
N GLN A 124 8.63 -6.09 -3.26
CA GLN A 124 8.42 -7.51 -2.97
C GLN A 124 9.64 -8.38 -3.32
N THR A 125 10.62 -7.83 -4.07
CA THR A 125 11.88 -8.52 -4.41
C THR A 125 12.89 -8.43 -3.27
N GLU A 126 13.84 -9.37 -3.23
CA GLU A 126 14.94 -9.34 -2.25
C GLU A 126 15.72 -8.01 -2.29
N LYS A 127 15.98 -7.49 -3.49
CA LYS A 127 16.70 -6.24 -3.68
C LYS A 127 15.93 -5.05 -3.09
N GLY A 128 14.65 -4.89 -3.46
CA GLY A 128 13.83 -3.79 -2.94
C GLY A 128 13.67 -3.86 -1.41
N ARG A 129 13.50 -5.06 -0.85
CA ARG A 129 13.45 -5.28 0.60
C ARG A 129 14.77 -4.95 1.30
N ALA A 130 15.90 -5.21 0.65
CA ALA A 130 17.22 -4.88 1.19
C ALA A 130 17.47 -3.36 1.18
N GLU A 131 17.03 -2.66 0.13
CA GLU A 131 17.14 -1.20 0.05
C GLU A 131 16.28 -0.50 1.11
N LEU A 132 15.05 -0.97 1.33
CA LEU A 132 14.19 -0.42 2.38
C LEU A 132 14.74 -0.64 3.79
N ARG A 133 15.29 -1.84 4.08
CA ARG A 133 15.95 -2.10 5.37
C ARG A 133 17.13 -1.16 5.61
N LYS A 134 17.96 -0.94 4.58
CA LYS A 134 19.07 0.00 4.68
C LYS A 134 18.59 1.44 4.91
N ALA A 135 17.54 1.89 4.23
CA ALA A 135 17.01 3.23 4.44
C ALA A 135 16.53 3.43 5.90
N GLN A 136 15.81 2.45 6.45
CA GLN A 136 15.35 2.46 7.84
C GLN A 136 16.53 2.53 8.84
N GLU A 137 17.56 1.71 8.65
CA GLU A 137 18.76 1.69 9.51
C GLU A 137 19.54 3.02 9.47
N TRP A 138 19.47 3.76 8.36
CA TRP A 138 20.11 5.07 8.23
C TRP A 138 19.33 6.18 8.94
N GLU A 139 18.00 6.16 8.84
CA GLU A 139 17.12 7.10 9.55
C GLU A 139 17.26 6.95 11.07
N ASP A 140 17.24 5.71 11.58
CA ASP A 140 17.41 5.43 13.01
C ASP A 140 18.82 5.84 13.52
N GLY A 141 19.85 5.67 12.67
CA GLY A 141 21.23 6.04 13.01
C GLY A 141 21.51 7.56 12.99
N GLU A 142 20.71 8.36 12.27
CA GLU A 142 20.79 9.82 12.29
C GLU A 142 20.11 10.45 13.51
N GLU A 143 19.06 9.82 14.07
CA GLU A 143 18.44 10.29 15.32
C GLU A 143 19.40 10.14 16.51
N ASP A 144 20.21 9.08 16.55
CA ASP A 144 21.16 8.81 17.63
C ASP A 144 22.35 9.80 17.69
N VAL A 145 22.77 10.39 16.56
CA VAL A 145 23.89 11.36 16.52
C VAL A 145 23.48 12.79 16.86
N ASN A 146 22.20 13.13 16.77
CA ASN A 146 21.70 14.48 17.02
C ASN A 146 21.21 14.69 18.48
N ALA A 147 21.27 13.66 19.33
CA ALA A 147 20.84 13.74 20.73
C ALA A 147 21.88 14.36 21.69
N ASP A 148 23.11 14.63 21.21
CA ASP A 148 24.24 15.08 22.04
C ASP A 148 24.70 16.54 21.81
N GLU A 149 24.03 17.33 20.96
CA GLU A 149 24.43 18.74 20.66
C GLU A 149 23.65 19.84 21.40
N ASP A 150 22.92 19.54 22.47
CA ASP A 150 22.31 20.54 23.37
C ASP A 150 22.89 20.46 24.81
N VAL A 151 24.14 20.90 25.02
CA VAL A 151 24.72 21.23 26.35
C VAL A 151 25.51 22.54 26.33
#